data_AF-A0AAJ6VYH4-F1
#
_entry.id   AF-A0AAJ6VYH4-F1
#
_cell.length_a   1.000
_cell.length_b   1.000
_cell.length_c   1.000
_cell.angle_alpha   90.00
_cell.angle_beta   90.00
_cell.angle_gamma   90.00
#
_symmetry.space_group_name_H-M   'P 1'
#
loop_
_entity.id
_entity.type
_entity.pdbx_description
1 polymer ?
#
loop_
_entity_poly.entity_id
_entity_poly.type
_entity_poly.pdbx_seq_one_letter_code
_entity_poly.pdbx_strand_id
1 'polypeptide(L)'
;MLRRAAISLRGYAQVRPGKTAVGAPSMQSQRIKHPVETDPVKLATYCCGSNIKQTGEDVKLGADEDYPQWLWEMHLGRPLDPHELSPETEEYWARVHKLACLHQGRLRSKATKEEMRINEKHKLALLAKVVHRALAFKHHDPGYDLDRGARERYRKYGPLA
;
A
#
# COMPACT_ATOMS: atom_id res chain seq x y z
N MET A 1 -28.83 22.26 36.83
CA MET A 1 -29.17 21.27 35.77
C MET A 1 -28.46 21.66 34.48
N LEU A 2 -27.27 21.12 34.22
CA LEU A 2 -26.49 21.43 33.01
C LEU A 2 -26.84 20.42 31.91
N ARG A 3 -27.41 20.91 30.80
CA ARG A 3 -27.77 20.10 29.62
C ARG A 3 -26.49 19.69 28.89
N ARG A 4 -26.21 18.39 28.83
CA ARG A 4 -25.17 17.81 27.98
C ARG A 4 -25.55 18.05 26.51
N ALA A 5 -24.80 18.89 25.81
CA ALA A 5 -24.92 19.00 24.36
C ALA A 5 -24.28 17.75 23.72
N ALA A 6 -25.10 16.92 23.08
CA ALA A 6 -24.61 15.80 22.29
C ALA A 6 -23.91 16.34 21.04
N ILE A 7 -22.63 16.04 20.88
CA ILE A 7 -21.89 16.31 19.64
C ILE A 7 -22.53 15.43 18.55
N SER A 8 -23.24 16.06 17.61
CA SER A 8 -23.77 15.38 16.43
C SER A 8 -22.60 14.99 15.53
N LEU A 9 -22.13 13.75 15.69
CA LEU A 9 -21.22 13.11 14.75
C LEU A 9 -22.03 12.80 13.49
N ARG A 10 -22.02 13.75 12.57
CA ARG A 10 -22.64 13.63 11.25
C ARG A 10 -21.95 12.45 10.53
N GLY A 11 -22.66 11.33 10.40
CA GLY A 11 -22.16 10.03 9.92
C GLY A 11 -21.92 9.94 8.42
N TYR A 12 -21.21 10.91 7.83
CA TYR A 12 -20.91 10.96 6.40
C TYR A 12 -19.76 10.02 5.98
N ALA A 13 -19.66 8.83 6.56
CA ALA A 13 -18.81 7.73 6.06
C ALA A 13 -19.09 6.45 6.86
N GLN A 14 -20.33 5.94 6.81
CA GLN A 14 -20.54 4.55 7.16
C GLN A 14 -20.24 3.70 5.92
N VAL A 15 -19.20 2.89 5.98
CA VAL A 15 -19.08 1.73 5.07
C VAL A 15 -20.27 0.86 5.41
N ARG A 16 -21.34 0.99 4.63
CA ARG A 16 -22.45 0.04 4.67
C ARG A 16 -21.81 -1.31 4.33
N PRO A 17 -21.86 -2.33 5.20
CA PRO A 17 -21.54 -3.67 4.74
C PRO A 17 -22.53 -3.94 3.62
N GLY A 18 -22.03 -3.95 2.37
CA GLY A 18 -22.81 -4.44 1.26
C GLY A 18 -23.35 -5.79 1.71
N LYS A 19 -24.66 -6.01 1.56
CA LYS A 19 -25.27 -7.32 1.74
C LYS A 19 -24.63 -8.25 0.71
N THR A 20 -23.45 -8.77 1.02
CA THR A 20 -22.93 -9.98 0.42
C THR A 20 -23.85 -11.05 0.96
N ALA A 21 -24.78 -11.49 0.12
CA ALA A 21 -25.54 -12.68 0.39
C ALA A 21 -24.55 -13.79 0.70
N VAL A 22 -24.48 -14.17 1.97
CA VAL A 22 -23.84 -15.38 2.43
C VAL A 22 -24.48 -16.51 1.63
N GLY A 23 -23.73 -17.11 0.70
CA GLY A 23 -24.18 -18.27 -0.07
C GLY A 23 -24.32 -18.08 -1.59
N ALA A 24 -24.08 -16.90 -2.16
CA ALA A 24 -23.86 -16.87 -3.61
C ALA A 24 -22.50 -17.51 -3.91
N PRO A 25 -22.41 -18.63 -4.65
CA PRO A 25 -21.13 -19.10 -5.13
C PRO A 25 -20.59 -17.94 -5.96
N SER A 26 -19.52 -17.32 -5.47
CA SER A 26 -18.64 -16.53 -6.32
C SER A 26 -18.46 -17.37 -7.57
N MET A 27 -18.96 -16.89 -8.71
CA MET A 27 -18.60 -17.45 -10.00
C MET A 27 -17.11 -17.21 -10.14
N GLN A 28 -16.33 -18.08 -9.49
CA GLN A 28 -14.92 -18.22 -9.70
C GLN A 28 -14.85 -18.72 -11.13
N SER A 29 -14.74 -17.77 -12.06
CA SER A 29 -14.34 -18.05 -13.43
C SER A 29 -13.14 -18.97 -13.32
N GLN A 30 -13.33 -20.22 -13.71
CA GLN A 30 -12.25 -21.21 -13.68
C GLN A 30 -11.13 -20.64 -14.54
N ARG A 31 -9.92 -20.56 -14.00
CA ARG A 31 -8.78 -20.00 -14.73
C ARG A 31 -8.44 -20.94 -15.89
N ILE A 32 -8.92 -20.60 -17.08
CA ILE A 32 -8.68 -21.37 -18.30
C ILE A 32 -7.18 -21.29 -18.62
N LYS A 33 -6.50 -22.44 -18.62
CA LYS A 33 -5.13 -22.56 -19.09
C LYS A 33 -5.18 -22.82 -20.60
N HIS A 34 -4.69 -21.87 -21.38
CA HIS A 34 -4.56 -22.05 -22.82
C HIS A 34 -3.39 -23.00 -23.11
N PRO A 35 -3.47 -23.83 -24.17
CA PRO A 35 -2.35 -24.64 -24.59
C PRO A 35 -1.17 -23.74 -24.99
N VAL A 36 0.04 -24.16 -24.62
CA VAL A 36 1.28 -23.44 -24.94
C VAL A 36 1.87 -24.06 -26.21
N GLU A 37 2.34 -23.20 -27.11
CA GLU A 37 3.03 -23.62 -28.33
C GLU A 37 4.34 -24.35 -28.00
N THR A 38 4.67 -25.38 -28.78
CA THR A 38 5.86 -26.24 -28.53
C THR A 38 6.88 -26.22 -29.66
N ASP A 39 6.51 -25.67 -30.82
CA ASP A 39 7.42 -25.56 -31.95
C ASP A 39 8.53 -24.51 -31.69
N PRO A 40 9.81 -24.91 -31.66
CA PRO A 40 10.93 -23.99 -31.39
C PRO A 40 11.07 -22.88 -32.44
N VAL A 41 10.76 -23.15 -33.72
CA VAL A 41 10.90 -22.15 -34.80
C VAL A 41 9.88 -21.03 -34.60
N LYS A 42 8.66 -21.39 -34.25
CA LYS A 42 7.57 -20.46 -33.97
C LYS A 42 7.85 -19.62 -32.71
N LEU A 43 8.37 -20.24 -31.64
CA LEU A 43 8.76 -19.55 -30.41
C LEU A 43 9.91 -18.55 -30.61
N ALA A 44 10.82 -18.81 -31.55
CA ALA A 44 11.92 -17.89 -31.86
C ALA A 44 11.51 -16.75 -32.81
N THR A 45 10.48 -16.94 -33.64
CA THR A 45 10.09 -15.96 -34.68
C THR A 45 8.91 -15.08 -34.26
N TYR A 46 8.05 -15.58 -33.36
CA TYR A 46 6.82 -14.90 -32.95
C TYR A 46 6.76 -14.75 -31.43
N CYS A 47 6.17 -13.64 -30.97
CA CYS A 47 5.79 -13.44 -29.58
C CYS A 47 4.50 -14.20 -29.29
N CYS A 48 4.62 -15.50 -29.02
CA CYS A 48 3.46 -16.37 -28.76
C CYS A 48 2.66 -15.90 -27.55
N GLY A 49 1.33 -15.77 -27.71
CA GLY A 49 0.43 -15.32 -26.65
C GLY A 49 0.27 -13.80 -26.55
N SER A 50 0.81 -13.06 -27.52
CA SER A 50 0.58 -11.61 -27.65
C SER A 50 -0.84 -11.30 -28.13
N ASN A 51 -1.44 -12.15 -28.96
CA ASN A 51 -2.80 -11.94 -29.43
C ASN A 51 -3.85 -12.43 -28.41
N ILE A 52 -4.61 -11.49 -27.83
CA ILE A 52 -5.72 -11.77 -26.89
C ILE A 52 -7.06 -11.96 -27.63
N LYS A 53 -7.13 -11.57 -28.90
CA LYS A 53 -8.37 -11.62 -29.69
C LYS A 53 -8.58 -13.03 -30.25
N GLN A 54 -9.83 -13.41 -30.48
CA GLN A 54 -10.18 -14.70 -31.10
C GLN A 54 -9.70 -14.80 -32.56
N THR A 55 -9.56 -13.67 -33.23
CA THR A 55 -9.09 -13.56 -34.62
C THR A 55 -7.81 -12.73 -34.66
N GLY A 56 -6.88 -13.15 -35.52
CA GLY A 56 -5.59 -12.48 -35.73
C GLY A 56 -4.40 -13.42 -35.48
N GLU A 57 -3.22 -12.93 -35.83
CA GLU A 57 -1.95 -13.62 -35.64
C GLU A 57 -1.15 -12.98 -34.51
N ASP A 58 -0.21 -13.75 -33.94
CA ASP A 58 0.73 -13.24 -32.95
C ASP A 58 1.74 -12.28 -33.59
N VAL A 59 2.27 -11.36 -32.79
CA VAL A 59 3.26 -10.37 -33.25
C VAL A 59 4.54 -11.06 -33.67
N LYS A 60 4.96 -10.87 -34.92
CA LYS A 60 6.25 -11.35 -35.44
C LYS A 60 7.39 -10.49 -34.88
N LEU A 61 8.48 -11.13 -34.46
CA LEU A 61 9.68 -10.45 -33.99
C LEU A 61 10.47 -9.88 -35.17
N GLY A 62 10.94 -8.64 -35.02
CA GLY A 62 11.76 -7.92 -35.99
C GLY A 62 13.26 -8.21 -35.84
N ALA A 63 14.08 -7.48 -36.58
CA ALA A 63 15.53 -7.47 -36.36
C ALA A 63 15.88 -6.61 -35.13
N ASP A 64 17.07 -6.79 -34.56
CA ASP A 64 17.50 -6.05 -33.36
C ASP A 64 17.53 -4.52 -33.59
N GLU A 65 17.75 -4.08 -34.82
CA GLU A 65 17.76 -2.67 -35.26
C GLU A 65 16.36 -2.02 -35.25
N ASP A 66 15.30 -2.82 -35.32
CA ASP A 66 13.92 -2.30 -35.27
C ASP A 66 13.54 -1.86 -33.84
N TYR A 67 14.32 -2.27 -32.84
CA TYR A 67 14.08 -1.98 -31.43
C TYR A 67 14.96 -0.82 -30.94
N PRO A 68 14.45 0.01 -30.01
CA PRO A 68 15.21 1.14 -29.51
C PRO A 68 16.40 0.69 -28.65
N GLN A 69 17.50 1.42 -28.72
CA GLN A 69 18.79 1.07 -28.10
C GLN A 69 18.71 0.81 -26.59
N TRP A 70 17.87 1.57 -25.86
CA TRP A 70 17.73 1.43 -24.40
C TRP A 70 17.24 0.04 -23.97
N LEU A 71 16.61 -0.73 -24.85
CA LEU A 71 16.17 -2.10 -24.57
C LEU A 71 17.35 -3.01 -24.22
N TRP A 72 18.46 -2.82 -24.93
CA TRP A 72 19.68 -3.62 -24.79
C TRP A 72 20.61 -3.10 -23.69
N GLU A 73 20.39 -1.87 -23.21
CA GLU A 73 21.13 -1.26 -22.10
C GLU A 73 20.53 -1.59 -20.73
N MET A 74 19.35 -2.23 -20.71
CA MET A 74 18.63 -2.51 -19.47
C MET A 74 19.28 -3.62 -18.63
N HIS A 75 19.33 -3.42 -17.32
CA HIS A 75 19.88 -4.40 -16.39
C HIS A 75 18.92 -5.59 -16.14
N LEU A 76 19.24 -6.76 -16.69
CA LEU A 76 18.44 -7.99 -16.57
C LEU A 76 18.78 -8.88 -15.36
N GLY A 77 19.82 -8.53 -14.60
CA GLY A 77 20.31 -9.32 -13.48
C GLY A 77 19.54 -9.13 -12.17
N ARG A 78 20.20 -9.49 -11.06
CA ARG A 78 19.70 -9.20 -9.70
C ARG A 78 19.55 -7.69 -9.50
N PRO A 79 18.47 -7.19 -8.87
CA PRO A 79 18.33 -5.77 -8.59
C PRO A 79 19.57 -5.22 -7.87
N LEU A 80 20.15 -4.14 -8.41
CA LEU A 80 21.37 -3.54 -7.89
C LEU A 80 21.27 -3.22 -6.41
N ASP A 81 22.41 -3.32 -5.73
CA ASP A 81 22.51 -2.96 -4.32
C ASP A 81 22.67 -1.44 -4.17
N PRO A 82 22.22 -0.85 -3.06
CA PRO A 82 22.32 0.60 -2.87
C PRO A 82 23.75 1.14 -3.01
N HIS A 83 24.77 0.32 -2.70
CA HIS A 83 26.18 0.71 -2.81
C HIS A 83 26.65 0.87 -4.26
N GLU A 84 25.94 0.28 -5.23
CA GLU A 84 26.25 0.35 -6.66
C GLU A 84 25.52 1.51 -7.34
N LEU A 85 24.44 2.03 -6.74
CA LEU A 85 23.71 3.19 -7.25
C LEU A 85 24.31 4.50 -6.72
N SER A 86 24.22 5.55 -7.55
CA SER A 86 24.60 6.89 -7.13
C SER A 86 23.57 7.49 -6.16
N PRO A 87 23.97 8.07 -5.01
CA PRO A 87 23.07 8.73 -4.06
C PRO A 87 22.31 9.94 -4.62
N GLU A 88 22.75 10.48 -5.76
CA GLU A 88 22.11 11.62 -6.42
C GLU A 88 20.90 11.20 -7.26
N THR A 89 20.69 9.89 -7.47
CA THR A 89 19.57 9.35 -8.25
C THR A 89 18.37 9.01 -7.36
N GLU A 90 17.17 9.14 -7.90
CA GLU A 90 15.93 8.75 -7.19
C GLU A 90 15.88 7.23 -6.93
N GLU A 91 16.41 6.44 -7.87
CA GLU A 91 16.44 4.98 -7.80
C GLU A 91 17.17 4.47 -6.55
N TYR A 92 18.28 5.13 -6.18
CA TYR A 92 19.00 4.85 -4.94
C TYR A 92 18.08 4.98 -3.72
N TRP A 93 17.35 6.09 -3.60
CA TRP A 93 16.49 6.35 -2.45
C TRP A 93 15.28 5.41 -2.42
N ALA A 94 14.70 5.10 -3.57
CA ALA A 94 13.64 4.10 -3.67
C ALA A 94 14.12 2.72 -3.19
N ARG A 95 15.35 2.34 -3.56
CA ARG A 95 15.98 1.08 -3.12
C ARG A 95 16.26 1.07 -1.63
N VAL A 96 16.86 2.13 -1.08
CA VAL A 96 17.14 2.29 0.35
C VAL A 96 15.85 2.20 1.17
N HIS A 97 14.81 2.94 0.76
CA HIS A 97 13.51 2.92 1.42
C HIS A 97 12.90 1.52 1.44
N LYS A 98 12.92 0.81 0.29
CA LYS A 98 12.43 -0.57 0.21
C LYS A 98 13.17 -1.50 1.17
N LEU A 99 14.50 -1.40 1.23
CA LEU A 99 15.31 -2.21 2.15
C LEU A 99 15.02 -1.88 3.62
N ALA A 100 14.83 -0.60 3.96
CA ALA A 100 14.45 -0.18 5.30
C ALA A 100 13.08 -0.76 5.71
N CYS A 101 12.07 -0.73 4.82
CA CYS A 101 10.77 -1.35 5.07
C CYS A 101 10.88 -2.87 5.30
N LEU A 102 11.66 -3.56 4.47
CA LEU A 102 11.89 -5.01 4.63
C LEU A 102 12.61 -5.32 5.94
N HIS A 103 13.62 -4.53 6.29
CA HIS A 103 14.35 -4.66 7.56
C HIS A 103 13.41 -4.46 8.75
N GLN A 104 12.59 -3.40 8.75
CA GLN A 104 11.62 -3.15 9.80
C GLN A 104 10.57 -4.27 9.90
N GLY A 105 10.09 -4.79 8.77
CA GLY A 105 9.21 -5.95 8.74
C GLY A 105 9.82 -7.17 9.41
N ARG A 106 11.11 -7.43 9.15
CA ARG A 106 11.88 -8.53 9.77
C ARG A 106 12.10 -8.33 11.27
N LEU A 107 12.36 -7.10 11.72
CA LEU A 107 12.47 -6.80 13.15
C LEU A 107 11.13 -7.01 13.85
N ARG A 108 10.03 -6.53 13.25
CA ARG A 108 8.68 -6.68 13.80
C ARG A 108 8.21 -8.12 13.85
N SER A 109 8.62 -8.97 12.91
CA SER A 109 8.27 -10.39 12.96
C SER A 109 8.99 -11.16 14.08
N LYS A 110 10.17 -10.68 14.49
CA LYS A 110 10.95 -11.23 15.61
C LYS A 110 10.59 -10.62 16.96
N ALA A 111 9.86 -9.50 16.99
CA ALA A 111 9.45 -8.87 18.23
C ALA A 111 8.57 -9.83 19.05
N THR A 112 8.83 -9.91 20.35
CA THR A 112 8.03 -10.70 21.29
C THR A 112 6.59 -10.21 21.24
N LYS A 113 5.64 -11.12 21.02
CA LYS A 113 4.22 -10.78 21.06
C LYS A 113 3.81 -10.73 22.53
N GLU A 114 3.36 -9.57 22.99
CA GLU A 114 2.69 -9.47 24.29
C GLU A 114 1.46 -10.40 24.27
N GLU A 115 1.43 -11.36 25.21
CA GLU A 115 0.25 -12.22 25.42
C GLU A 115 -0.84 -11.37 26.07
N MET A 116 -1.68 -10.78 25.23
CA MET A 116 -2.81 -9.98 25.67
C MET A 116 -4.03 -10.87 25.91
N ARG A 117 -4.86 -10.56 26.92
CA ARG A 117 -6.12 -11.26 27.13
C ARG A 117 -7.05 -11.02 25.93
N ILE A 118 -7.97 -11.94 25.65
CA ILE A 118 -8.92 -11.84 24.52
C ILE A 118 -9.58 -10.44 24.51
N ASN A 119 -9.56 -9.77 23.36
CA ASN A 119 -10.08 -8.39 23.12
C ASN A 119 -9.31 -7.21 23.77
N GLU A 120 -8.21 -7.44 24.48
CA GLU A 120 -7.46 -6.38 25.15
C GLU A 120 -6.59 -5.58 24.17
N LYS A 121 -6.01 -6.24 23.17
CA LYS A 121 -5.23 -5.59 22.11
C LYS A 121 -6.01 -4.49 21.38
N HIS A 122 -7.29 -4.72 21.11
CA HIS A 122 -8.15 -3.72 20.47
C HIS A 122 -8.40 -2.51 21.38
N LYS A 123 -8.66 -2.75 22.68
CA LYS A 123 -8.84 -1.68 23.68
C LYS A 123 -7.58 -0.85 23.83
N LEU A 124 -6.40 -1.48 23.92
CA LEU A 124 -5.12 -0.77 23.96
C LEU A 124 -4.87 0.04 22.70
N ALA A 125 -5.18 -0.49 21.52
CA ALA A 125 -5.05 0.26 20.27
C ALA A 125 -5.99 1.49 20.21
N LEU A 126 -7.21 1.38 20.71
CA LEU A 126 -8.13 2.51 20.85
C LEU A 126 -7.59 3.56 21.84
N LEU A 127 -7.11 3.12 23.01
CA LEU A 127 -6.52 3.99 24.01
C LEU A 127 -5.29 4.71 23.46
N ALA A 128 -4.39 4.01 22.78
CA ALA A 128 -3.21 4.59 22.13
C ALA A 128 -3.60 5.67 21.10
N LYS A 129 -4.66 5.45 20.30
CA LYS A 129 -5.18 6.46 19.36
C LYS A 129 -5.75 7.69 20.08
N VAL A 130 -6.50 7.48 21.17
CA VAL A 130 -7.06 8.57 21.98
C VAL A 130 -5.94 9.39 22.61
N VAL A 131 -4.95 8.72 23.20
CA VAL A 131 -3.75 9.36 23.79
C VAL A 131 -2.96 10.12 22.74
N HIS A 132 -2.66 9.51 21.59
CA HIS A 132 -1.98 10.18 20.49
C HIS A 132 -2.75 11.43 20.06
N ARG A 133 -4.07 11.37 19.86
CA ARG A 133 -4.87 12.54 19.49
C ARG A 133 -4.85 13.66 20.54
N ALA A 134 -4.92 13.30 21.82
CA ALA A 134 -4.90 14.27 22.91
C ALA A 134 -3.52 14.95 23.07
N LEU A 135 -2.45 14.20 22.80
CA LEU A 135 -1.06 14.65 22.93
C LEU A 135 -0.46 15.19 21.64
N ALA A 136 -1.05 14.91 20.47
CA ALA A 136 -0.55 15.32 19.17
C ALA A 136 -0.39 16.85 19.11
N PHE A 137 -1.32 17.60 19.68
CA PHE A 137 -1.23 19.06 19.77
C PHE A 137 -0.01 19.57 20.57
N LYS A 138 0.53 18.77 21.51
CA LYS A 138 1.69 19.14 22.33
C LYS A 138 3.03 18.79 21.66
N HIS A 139 3.06 17.73 20.86
CA HIS A 139 4.30 17.14 20.33
C HIS A 139 4.43 17.19 18.80
N HIS A 140 3.35 17.49 18.08
CA HIS A 140 3.33 17.60 16.64
C HIS A 140 2.71 18.93 16.24
N ASP A 141 3.51 19.79 15.61
CA ASP A 141 2.98 20.99 14.96
C ASP A 141 2.22 20.54 13.70
N PRO A 142 0.88 20.74 13.62
CA PRO A 142 0.08 20.22 12.52
C PRO A 142 0.39 20.86 11.16
N GLY A 143 1.25 21.89 11.09
CA GLY A 143 1.65 22.52 9.82
C GLY A 143 0.56 23.39 9.18
N TYR A 144 -0.55 23.59 9.87
CA TYR A 144 -1.62 24.55 9.55
C TYR A 144 -2.11 25.21 10.84
N ASP A 145 -2.52 26.48 10.76
CA ASP A 145 -3.04 27.21 11.90
C ASP A 145 -4.33 26.55 12.41
N LEU A 146 -4.26 25.93 13.59
CA LEU A 146 -5.46 25.61 14.35
C LEU A 146 -6.19 26.92 14.61
N ASP A 147 -7.46 26.99 14.20
CA ASP A 147 -8.33 28.16 14.42
C ASP A 147 -8.05 28.76 15.81
N ARG A 148 -7.83 30.08 15.84
CA ARG A 148 -7.32 30.81 17.03
C ARG A 148 -8.09 30.45 18.30
N GLY A 149 -9.39 30.19 18.17
CA GLY A 149 -10.26 29.77 19.25
C GLY A 149 -9.92 28.40 19.87
N ALA A 150 -9.36 27.45 19.11
CA ALA A 150 -8.94 26.15 19.61
C ALA A 150 -7.68 26.26 20.50
N ARG A 151 -6.71 27.10 20.10
CA ARG A 151 -5.50 27.40 20.90
C ARG A 151 -5.84 28.17 22.18
N GLU A 152 -6.71 29.16 22.10
CA GLU A 152 -7.11 29.98 23.26
C GLU A 152 -7.91 29.20 24.30
N ARG A 153 -8.80 28.28 23.88
CA ARG A 153 -9.54 27.42 24.80
C ARG A 153 -8.60 26.51 25.60
N TYR A 154 -7.57 25.95 24.96
CA TYR A 154 -6.58 25.10 25.62
C TYR A 154 -5.72 25.88 26.62
N ARG A 155 -5.32 27.11 26.24
CA ARG A 155 -4.56 28.02 27.12
C ARG A 155 -5.37 28.49 28.32
N LYS A 156 -6.68 28.74 28.14
CA LYS A 156 -7.54 29.35 29.16
C LYS A 156 -8.09 28.34 30.19
N TYR A 157 -8.38 27.11 29.78
CA TYR A 157 -9.05 26.15 30.66
C TYR A 157 -8.16 24.99 31.13
N GLY A 158 -6.91 24.91 30.65
CA GLY A 158 -6.07 23.73 30.87
C GLY A 158 -6.72 22.46 30.28
N PRO A 159 -6.12 21.27 30.47
CA PRO A 159 -6.81 20.05 30.07
C PRO A 159 -8.12 19.93 30.84
N LEU A 160 -9.25 19.78 30.13
CA LEU A 160 -10.56 19.53 30.73
C LEU A 160 -10.48 18.25 31.58
N ALA A 161 -10.84 18.36 32.87
CA ALA A 161 -10.90 17.24 33.83
C ALA A 161 -11.94 16.18 33.42
#